data_AF-A0A5J4L181-F1
#
_entry.id   AF-A0A5J4L181-F1
#
_cell.length_a   1.000
_cell.length_b   1.000
_cell.length_c   1.000
_cell.angle_alpha   90.00
_cell.angle_beta   90.00
_cell.angle_gamma   90.00
#
_symmetry.space_group_name_H-M   'P 1'
#
loop_
_entity.id
_entity.type
_entity.pdbx_description
1 polymer ?
#
loop_
_entity_poly.entity_id
_entity_poly.type
_entity_poly.pdbx_seq_one_letter_code
_entity_poly.pdbx_strand_id
1 'polypeptide(L)' 'MAKQSTEHHTPLRQLRIPDEEWKALGAYVGDRERTRVVREFIRWYLHWPGAKAPDPPRAKEPVTVDEQPADA' A
#
# COMPACT_ATOMS: atom_id res chain seq x y z
N MET A 1 -27.12 21.83 22.93
CA MET A 1 -26.01 21.52 21.99
C MET A 1 -26.14 20.07 21.55
N ALA A 2 -26.74 19.80 20.39
CA ALA A 2 -26.91 18.43 19.88
C ALA A 2 -25.58 17.98 19.23
N LYS A 3 -24.99 16.89 19.73
CA LYS A 3 -23.83 16.23 19.12
C LYS A 3 -24.28 15.66 17.77
N GLN A 4 -23.70 16.18 16.68
CA GLN A 4 -23.90 15.65 15.34
C GLN A 4 -23.45 14.18 15.30
N SER A 5 -24.29 13.33 14.71
CA SER A 5 -24.06 11.90 14.54
C SER A 5 -22.74 11.67 13.80
N THR A 6 -21.86 10.89 14.42
CA THR A 6 -20.49 10.66 13.98
C THR A 6 -20.51 9.87 12.67
N GLU A 7 -19.79 10.41 11.68
CA GLU A 7 -19.57 9.83 10.37
C GLU A 7 -19.08 8.37 10.49
N HIS A 8 -19.68 7.46 9.71
CA HIS A 8 -19.36 6.03 9.71
C HIS A 8 -17.98 5.77 9.07
N HIS A 9 -16.90 6.16 9.74
CA HIS A 9 -15.56 5.77 9.31
C HIS A 9 -15.35 4.27 9.53
N THR A 10 -14.68 3.63 8.56
CA THR A 10 -14.21 2.25 8.76
C THR A 10 -13.23 2.25 9.93
N PRO A 11 -13.42 1.41 10.97
CA PRO A 11 -12.53 1.38 12.12
C PRO A 11 -11.12 0.97 11.71
N LEU A 12 -10.11 1.60 12.33
CA LEU A 12 -8.71 1.27 12.12
C LEU A 12 -8.40 -0.14 12.65
N ARG A 13 -7.65 -0.92 11.88
CA ARG A 13 -7.13 -2.23 12.27
C ARG A 13 -5.60 -2.16 12.23
N GLN A 14 -4.95 -2.49 13.33
CA GLN A 14 -3.48 -2.50 13.42
C GLN A 14 -2.94 -3.72 12.68
N LEU A 15 -1.99 -3.50 11.77
CA LEU A 15 -1.25 -4.54 11.07
C LEU A 15 0.24 -4.31 11.37
N ARG A 16 0.93 -5.35 11.83
CA ARG A 16 2.38 -5.29 12.04
C ARG A 16 3.06 -5.62 10.73
N ILE A 17 3.79 -4.66 10.17
CA ILE A 17 4.55 -4.79 8.93
C ILE A 17 5.95 -4.25 9.22
N PRO A 18 7.02 -4.98 8.87
CA PRO A 18 8.39 -4.44 8.90
C PRO A 18 8.51 -3.14 8.11
N ASP A 19 9.33 -2.20 8.61
CA ASP A 19 9.50 -0.89 7.97
C ASP A 19 9.99 -0.99 6.53
N GLU A 20 10.89 -1.93 6.25
CA GLU A 20 11.46 -2.13 4.92
C GLU A 20 10.41 -2.58 3.90
N GLU A 21 9.50 -3.47 4.30
CA GLU A 21 8.37 -3.89 3.46
C GLU A 21 7.38 -2.74 3.22
N TRP A 22 7.12 -1.94 4.25
CA TRP A 22 6.20 -0.79 4.15
C TRP A 22 6.76 0.33 3.25
N LYS A 23 8.07 0.59 3.35
CA LYS A 23 8.79 1.52 2.48
C LYS A 23 8.78 1.02 1.03
N ALA A 24 9.14 -0.24 0.80
CA ALA A 24 9.16 -0.84 -0.54
C ALA A 24 7.79 -0.77 -1.22
N LEU A 25 6.71 -1.10 -0.49
CA LEU A 25 5.35 -0.96 -0.99
C LEU A 25 5.06 0.50 -1.37
N GLY A 26 5.40 1.46 -0.52
CA GLY A 26 5.18 2.89 -0.79
C GLY A 26 5.96 3.44 -1.98
N ALA A 27 7.22 3.02 -2.14
CA ALA A 27 8.02 3.35 -3.31
C ALA A 27 7.38 2.82 -4.61
N TYR A 28 6.74 1.65 -4.54
CA TYR A 28 6.13 1.01 -5.68
C TYR A 28 4.76 1.61 -6.05
N VAL A 29 3.85 1.78 -5.07
CA VAL A 29 2.45 2.18 -5.31
C VAL A 29 2.17 3.65 -5.03
N GLY A 30 3.10 4.34 -4.38
CA GLY A 30 2.91 5.66 -3.80
C GLY A 30 2.41 5.58 -2.36
N ASP A 31 2.91 6.46 -1.50
CA ASP A 31 2.64 6.43 -0.06
C ASP A 31 1.16 6.43 0.33
N ARG A 32 0.34 7.13 -0.47
CA ARG A 32 -1.10 7.29 -0.24
C ARG A 32 -1.93 6.07 -0.70
N GLU A 33 -1.38 5.24 -1.59
CA GLU A 33 -2.10 4.11 -2.18
C GLU A 33 -1.89 2.79 -1.42
N ARG A 34 -0.98 2.73 -0.45
CA ARG A 34 -0.67 1.49 0.30
C ARG A 34 -1.92 0.83 0.88
N THR A 35 -2.76 1.60 1.58
CA THR A 35 -3.99 1.08 2.21
C THR A 35 -4.99 0.58 1.17
N ARG A 36 -5.06 1.22 0.00
CA ARG A 36 -5.93 0.78 -1.10
C ARG A 36 -5.50 -0.60 -1.59
N VAL A 37 -4.21 -0.79 -1.85
CA VAL A 37 -3.65 -2.06 -2.33
C VAL A 37 -3.86 -3.18 -1.32
N VAL A 38 -3.63 -2.92 -0.03
CA VAL A 38 -3.90 -3.92 1.04
C VAL A 38 -5.37 -4.34 1.05
N ARG A 39 -6.30 -3.40 0.88
CA ARG A 39 -7.75 -3.71 0.83
C ARG A 39 -8.14 -4.48 -0.43
N GLU A 40 -7.59 -4.12 -1.59
CA GLU A 40 -7.81 -4.84 -2.85
C GLU A 40 -7.28 -6.27 -2.76
N PHE A 41 -6.08 -6.47 -2.19
CA PHE A 41 -5.52 -7.78 -1.91
C PHE A 41 -6.41 -8.62 -0.99
N ILE A 42 -6.87 -8.06 0.13
CA ILE A 42 -7.78 -8.77 1.06
C ILE A 42 -9.06 -9.21 0.34
N ARG A 43 -9.67 -8.32 -0.46
CA ARG A 43 -10.89 -8.65 -1.22
C ARG A 43 -10.66 -9.75 -2.24
N TRP A 44 -9.52 -9.70 -2.95
CA TRP A 44 -9.13 -10.72 -3.91
C TRP A 44 -8.88 -12.07 -3.22
N TYR A 45 -8.12 -12.09 -2.13
CA TYR A 45 -7.80 -13.29 -1.36
C TYR A 45 -9.06 -13.97 -0.78
N LEU A 46 -10.05 -13.18 -0.39
CA LEU A 46 -11.34 -13.68 0.10
C LEU A 46 -12.34 -13.97 -1.03
N HIS A 47 -11.94 -13.88 -2.31
CA HIS A 47 -12.80 -14.08 -3.48
C HIS A 47 -14.11 -13.27 -3.45
N TRP A 48 -14.05 -12.02 -3.01
CA TRP A 48 -15.23 -11.15 -3.01
C TRP A 48 -15.74 -10.88 -4.43
N PRO A 49 -17.07 -10.74 -4.63
CA PRO A 49 -17.62 -10.42 -5.93
C PRO A 49 -17.01 -9.15 -6.52
N GLY A 50 -16.47 -9.24 -7.74
CA GLY A 50 -15.83 -8.12 -8.44
C GLY A 50 -14.43 -7.75 -7.95
N ALA A 51 -13.85 -8.51 -7.02
CA ALA A 51 -12.46 -8.32 -6.61
C ALA A 51 -11.50 -8.71 -7.74
N LYS A 52 -10.55 -7.83 -8.03
CA LYS A 52 -9.47 -8.08 -8.99
C LYS A 52 -8.18 -8.32 -8.23
N ALA A 53 -7.34 -9.21 -8.77
CA ALA A 53 -5.98 -9.32 -8.29
C ALA A 53 -5.31 -7.95 -8.41
N PRO A 54 -4.59 -7.47 -7.38
CA PRO A 54 -3.77 -6.28 -7.54
C PRO A 54 -2.77 -6.52 -8.67
N ASP A 55 -2.61 -5.55 -9.56
CA ASP A 55 -1.70 -5.68 -10.69
C ASP A 55 -0.29 -6.01 -10.16
N PRO A 56 0.36 -7.07 -10.68
CA PRO A 56 1.73 -7.37 -10.31
C PRO A 56 2.61 -6.18 -10.68
N PRO A 57 3.79 -6.04 -10.05
CA PRO A 57 4.58 -4.88 -10.30
C PRO A 57 5.03 -4.83 -11.77
N ARG A 58 4.33 -4.05 -12.60
CA ARG A 58 4.86 -3.60 -13.89
C ARG A 58 5.92 -2.62 -13.49
N ALA A 59 7.16 -3.10 -13.39
CA ALA A 59 8.31 -2.28 -13.08
C ALA A 59 8.19 -0.97 -13.86
N LYS A 60 7.77 0.11 -13.18
CA LYS A 60 8.24 1.43 -13.58
C LYS A 60 9.74 1.27 -13.49
N GLU A 61 10.41 1.49 -14.62
CA GLU A 61 11.79 1.12 -14.92
C GLU A 61 12.67 1.11 -13.67
N PRO A 62 13.56 0.11 -13.52
CA PRO A 62 14.40 -0.01 -12.34
C PRO A 62 15.02 1.37 -12.06
N VAL A 63 14.75 1.91 -10.87
CA VAL A 63 15.52 3.04 -10.37
C VAL A 63 16.92 2.46 -10.24
N THR A 64 17.76 2.70 -11.25
CA THR A 64 19.19 2.50 -11.15
C THR A 64 19.61 3.29 -9.93
N VAL A 65 19.88 2.58 -8.83
CA VAL A 65 20.65 3.13 -7.74
C VAL A 65 22.01 3.36 -8.38
N ASP A 66 22.26 4.62 -8.76
CA ASP A 66 23.56 5.06 -9.23
C ASP A 66 24.51 4.81 -8.06
N GLU A 67 25.20 3.68 -8.11
CA GLU A 67 26.27 3.32 -7.18
C GLU A 67 27.38 4.32 -7.47
N GLN A 68 27.30 5.46 -6.80
CA GLN A 68 28.31 6.51 -6.83
C GLN A 68 29.63 5.85 -6.44
N PRO A 69 30.63 5.77 -7.34
CA PRO A 69 31.91 5.22 -6.95
C PRO A 69 32.53 6.17 -5.92
N ALA A 70 32.68 5.67 -4.69
CA ALA A 70 33.57 6.25 -3.70
C ALA A 70 34.98 5.67 -3.96
N ASP A 71 35.69 6.24 -4.93
CA ASP A 71 37.11 5.99 -5.22
C ASP A 71 37.57 7.11 -6.18
N ALA A 72 38.63 7.89 -6.01
CA ALA A 72 39.71 8.02 -5.03
C ALA A 72 40.32 9.43 -5.20
#